data_AF-A0A8C7XYD4-F1
#
_entry.id   AF-A0A8C7XYD4-F1
#
_cell.length_a   1.000
_cell.length_b   1.000
_cell.length_c   1.000
_cell.angle_alpha   90.00
_cell.angle_beta   90.00
_cell.angle_gamma   90.00
#
_symmetry.space_group_name_H-M   'P 1'
#
loop_
_entity.id
_entity.type
_entity.pdbx_description
1 polymer ?
#
loop_
_entity_poly.entity_id
_entity_poly.type
_entity_poly.pdbx_seq_one_letter_code
_entity_poly.pdbx_strand_id
1 'polypeptide(L)'
;MCVFRSRMKENALLLLTSCVVVGLFLSCSQAARQGQDIKCGACRALVDEMEWAISQIDPKKTIQRGSFRINPDGSQSIREVPLARSEGNLLELMESVCERMEDYGERTDLSTDRTSYIRVKSRTGEAMDLSEATLDSRVTSSLKFACETIVEHHEDEIIEFFAHETENVKDKLCSKRTDLCDHALNMAHDEL
;
A
#
# COMPACT_ATOMS: atom_id res chain seq x y z
N MET A 1 40.97 1.11 -48.67
CA MET A 1 39.95 2.00 -48.07
C MET A 1 38.60 1.32 -47.74
N CYS A 2 38.25 0.15 -48.29
CA CYS A 2 36.97 -0.51 -47.98
C CYS A 2 36.92 -1.24 -46.61
N VAL A 3 38.02 -1.83 -46.14
CA VAL A 3 38.07 -2.58 -44.86
C VAL A 3 37.89 -1.69 -43.64
N PHE A 4 38.44 -0.47 -43.67
CA PHE A 4 38.31 0.51 -42.57
C PHE A 4 36.88 1.05 -42.42
N ARG A 5 36.16 1.23 -43.54
CA ARG A 5 34.77 1.69 -43.57
C ARG A 5 33.79 0.61 -43.11
N SER A 6 34.15 -0.67 -43.25
CA SER A 6 33.37 -1.81 -42.74
C SER A 6 33.52 -1.94 -41.21
N ARG A 7 34.75 -1.87 -40.70
CA ARG A 7 35.05 -1.95 -39.26
C ARG A 7 34.45 -0.80 -38.44
N MET A 8 34.39 0.39 -39.05
CA MET A 8 33.77 1.59 -38.44
C MET A 8 32.24 1.47 -38.39
N LYS A 9 31.62 0.81 -39.37
CA LYS A 9 30.17 0.51 -39.39
C LYS A 9 29.78 -0.58 -38.39
N GLU A 10 30.59 -1.62 -38.24
CA GLU A 10 30.38 -2.67 -37.22
C GLU A 10 30.51 -2.10 -35.80
N ASN A 11 31.53 -1.28 -35.54
CA ASN A 11 31.68 -0.62 -34.24
C ASN A 11 30.55 0.37 -33.96
N ALA A 12 30.10 1.13 -34.98
CA ALA A 12 28.95 2.02 -34.83
C ALA A 12 27.65 1.23 -34.58
N LEU A 13 27.46 0.09 -35.25
CA LEU A 13 26.30 -0.79 -35.03
C LEU A 13 26.33 -1.43 -33.64
N LEU A 14 27.49 -1.89 -33.16
CA LEU A 14 27.68 -2.43 -31.80
C LEU A 14 27.46 -1.37 -30.71
N LEU A 15 27.90 -0.13 -30.94
CA LEU A 15 27.63 0.99 -30.03
C LEU A 15 26.14 1.35 -30.02
N LEU A 16 25.48 1.39 -31.17
CA LEU A 16 24.04 1.65 -31.26
C LEU A 16 23.22 0.55 -30.57
N THR A 17 23.56 -0.74 -30.77
CA THR A 17 22.86 -1.84 -30.09
C THR A 17 23.12 -1.80 -28.58
N SER A 18 24.34 -1.52 -28.14
CA SER A 18 24.66 -1.34 -26.71
C SER A 18 23.88 -0.18 -26.09
N CYS A 19 23.79 0.97 -26.76
CA CYS A 19 23.00 2.12 -26.29
C CYS A 19 21.50 1.80 -26.20
N VAL A 20 20.94 1.10 -27.19
CA VAL A 20 19.53 0.68 -27.17
C VAL A 20 19.28 -0.30 -26.02
N VAL A 21 20.18 -1.27 -25.81
CA VAL A 21 20.06 -2.25 -24.72
C VAL A 21 20.17 -1.57 -23.36
N VAL A 22 21.12 -0.66 -23.16
CA VAL A 22 21.24 0.13 -21.92
C VAL A 22 20.02 1.02 -21.71
N GLY A 23 19.51 1.67 -22.76
CA GLY A 23 18.29 2.47 -22.69
C GLY A 23 17.05 1.65 -22.29
N LEU A 24 16.92 0.43 -22.82
CA LEU A 24 15.86 -0.51 -22.44
C LEU A 24 15.99 -0.93 -20.98
N PHE A 25 17.20 -1.29 -20.52
CA PHE A 25 17.43 -1.66 -19.12
C PHE A 25 17.11 -0.53 -18.14
N LEU A 26 17.53 0.70 -18.45
CA LEU A 26 17.22 1.87 -17.62
C LEU A 26 15.70 2.10 -17.56
N SER A 27 15.00 2.03 -18.69
CA SER A 27 13.54 2.22 -18.74
C SER A 27 12.79 1.19 -17.91
N CYS A 28 13.17 -0.09 -18.00
CA CYS A 28 12.58 -1.15 -17.19
C CYS A 28 12.80 -0.93 -15.69
N SER A 29 13.98 -0.45 -15.29
CA SER A 29 14.30 -0.20 -13.88
C SER A 29 13.45 0.91 -13.26
N GLN A 30 13.14 1.97 -14.03
CA GLN A 30 12.28 3.06 -13.56
C GLN A 30 10.82 2.64 -13.46
N ALA A 31 10.31 1.89 -14.45
CA ALA A 31 8.95 1.36 -14.41
C ALA A 31 8.75 0.38 -13.23
N ALA A 32 9.75 -0.45 -12.94
CA ALA A 32 9.72 -1.35 -11.79
C ALA A 32 9.66 -0.59 -10.46
N ARG A 33 10.44 0.50 -10.32
CA ARG A 33 10.41 1.38 -9.15
C ARG A 33 9.07 2.07 -8.96
N GLN A 34 8.52 2.66 -10.01
CA GLN A 34 7.21 3.32 -9.95
C GLN A 34 6.10 2.34 -9.53
N GLY A 35 6.14 1.10 -10.04
CA GLY A 35 5.22 0.04 -9.63
C GLY A 35 5.40 -0.42 -8.18
N GLN A 36 6.58 -0.25 -7.59
CA GLN A 36 6.83 -0.53 -6.18
C GLN A 36 6.36 0.63 -5.29
N ASP A 37 6.64 1.88 -5.70
CA ASP A 37 6.24 3.08 -4.96
C ASP A 37 4.71 3.14 -4.79
N ILE A 38 3.94 2.83 -5.84
CA ILE A 38 2.48 2.81 -5.77
C ILE A 38 1.94 1.71 -4.84
N LYS A 39 2.56 0.53 -4.83
CA LYS A 39 2.18 -0.56 -3.91
C LYS A 39 2.51 -0.19 -2.47
N CYS A 40 3.67 0.42 -2.24
CA CYS A 40 4.06 0.90 -0.92
C CYS A 40 3.10 2.00 -0.42
N GLY A 41 2.77 2.97 -1.28
CA GLY A 41 1.79 4.01 -0.99
C GLY A 41 0.42 3.45 -0.67
N ALA A 42 -0.08 2.52 -1.50
CA ALA A 42 -1.37 1.87 -1.27
C ALA A 42 -1.40 1.08 0.04
N CYS A 43 -0.33 0.35 0.39
CA CYS A 43 -0.27 -0.37 1.66
C CYS A 43 -0.28 0.57 2.87
N ARG A 44 0.50 1.66 2.82
CA ARG A 44 0.54 2.64 3.91
C ARG A 44 -0.81 3.34 4.08
N ALA A 45 -1.42 3.76 2.97
CA ALA A 45 -2.77 4.34 2.96
C ALA A 45 -3.81 3.35 3.50
N LEU A 46 -3.76 2.07 3.08
CA LEU A 46 -4.63 1.01 3.60
C LEU A 46 -4.53 0.91 5.12
N VAL A 47 -3.32 0.87 5.68
CA VAL A 47 -3.12 0.81 7.13
C VAL A 47 -3.67 2.05 7.83
N ASP A 48 -3.39 3.24 7.30
CA ASP A 48 -3.90 4.51 7.82
C ASP A 48 -5.44 4.55 7.90
N GLU A 49 -6.09 4.10 6.82
CA GLU A 49 -7.54 4.08 6.73
C GLU A 49 -8.16 2.99 7.59
N MET A 50 -7.51 1.84 7.74
CA MET A 50 -7.94 0.77 8.64
C MET A 50 -7.86 1.22 10.11
N GLU A 51 -6.73 1.81 10.52
CA GLU A 51 -6.57 2.36 11.88
C GLU A 51 -7.64 3.41 12.17
N TRP A 52 -7.87 4.32 11.22
CA TRP A 52 -8.93 5.32 11.36
C TRP A 52 -10.32 4.66 11.44
N ALA A 53 -10.67 3.75 10.52
CA ALA A 53 -11.99 3.14 10.49
C ALA A 53 -12.28 2.32 11.76
N ILE A 54 -11.28 1.61 12.30
CA ILE A 54 -11.37 0.90 13.58
C ILE A 54 -11.61 1.91 14.72
N SER A 55 -10.94 3.06 14.72
CA SER A 55 -11.11 4.09 15.76
C SER A 55 -12.50 4.71 15.81
N GLN A 56 -13.23 4.65 14.68
CA GLN A 56 -14.62 5.15 14.60
C GLN A 56 -15.64 4.17 15.20
N ILE A 57 -15.24 2.91 15.49
CA ILE A 57 -16.14 1.90 16.04
C ILE A 57 -16.17 2.02 17.57
N ASP A 58 -17.37 1.97 18.16
CA ASP A 58 -17.52 2.00 19.62
C ASP A 58 -16.77 0.82 20.27
N PRO A 59 -15.78 1.08 21.14
CA PRO A 59 -14.99 0.02 21.80
C PRO A 59 -15.85 -0.87 22.71
N LYS A 60 -17.05 -0.44 23.11
CA LYS A 60 -17.99 -1.24 23.91
C LYS A 60 -18.82 -2.21 23.07
N LYS A 61 -18.86 -2.04 21.76
CA LYS A 61 -19.65 -2.90 20.87
C LYS A 61 -18.95 -4.24 20.72
N THR A 62 -19.60 -5.30 21.20
CA THR A 62 -19.11 -6.67 21.13
C THR A 62 -20.02 -7.53 20.24
N ILE A 63 -19.47 -8.62 19.72
CA ILE A 63 -20.21 -9.67 19.03
C ILE A 63 -20.03 -11.00 19.74
N GLN A 64 -21.06 -11.84 19.67
CA GLN A 64 -21.05 -13.18 20.21
C GLN A 64 -20.48 -14.16 19.18
N ARG A 65 -19.32 -14.75 19.49
CA ARG A 65 -18.71 -15.83 18.71
C ARG A 65 -19.01 -17.15 19.40
N GLY A 66 -19.78 -18.02 18.77
CA GLY A 66 -19.99 -19.39 19.25
C GLY A 66 -18.68 -20.19 19.20
N SER A 67 -18.35 -20.94 20.25
CA SER A 67 -17.20 -21.86 20.21
C SER A 67 -17.54 -23.09 19.39
N PHE A 68 -16.60 -23.62 18.62
CA PHE A 68 -16.80 -24.84 17.84
C PHE A 68 -17.17 -26.09 18.69
N ARG A 69 -17.02 -26.03 20.03
CA ARG A 69 -17.35 -27.13 20.93
C ARG A 69 -18.74 -26.98 21.51
N ILE A 70 -19.57 -28.00 21.29
CA ILE A 70 -20.85 -28.18 21.96
C ILE A 70 -20.59 -28.89 23.29
N ASN A 71 -21.13 -28.33 24.36
CA ASN A 71 -21.08 -28.88 25.69
C ASN A 71 -21.90 -30.19 25.76
N PRO A 72 -21.65 -31.07 26.75
CA PRO A 72 -22.41 -32.32 26.91
C PRO A 72 -23.92 -32.15 27.09
N ASP A 73 -24.38 -30.97 27.50
CA ASP A 73 -25.78 -30.59 27.68
C ASP A 73 -26.45 -30.10 26.37
N GLY A 74 -25.72 -30.09 25.26
CA GLY A 74 -26.20 -29.60 23.96
C GLY A 74 -26.11 -28.07 23.79
N SER A 75 -25.64 -27.33 24.81
CA SER A 75 -25.38 -25.90 24.70
C SER A 75 -24.04 -25.62 24.01
N GLN A 76 -23.89 -24.46 23.39
CA GLN A 76 -22.62 -24.00 22.84
C GLN A 76 -22.05 -22.91 23.72
N SER A 77 -20.78 -23.00 24.10
CA SER A 77 -20.14 -21.91 24.83
C SER A 77 -19.97 -20.70 23.91
N ILE A 78 -20.50 -19.55 24.32
CA ILE A 78 -20.43 -18.32 23.54
C ILE A 78 -19.37 -17.42 24.16
N ARG A 79 -18.48 -16.87 23.34
CA ARG A 79 -17.46 -15.91 23.78
C ARG A 79 -17.72 -14.57 23.13
N GLU A 80 -17.70 -13.51 23.93
CA GLU A 80 -17.79 -12.15 23.41
C GLU A 80 -16.41 -11.68 22.93
N VAL A 81 -16.38 -11.06 21.75
CA VAL A 81 -15.19 -10.40 21.21
C VAL A 81 -15.54 -8.98 20.76
N PRO A 82 -14.61 -8.01 20.82
CA PRO A 82 -14.84 -6.66 20.32
C PRO A 82 -15.19 -6.68 18.83
N LEU A 83 -16.23 -5.94 18.42
CA LEU A 83 -16.62 -5.86 17.01
C LEU A 83 -15.49 -5.25 16.17
N ALA A 84 -14.89 -4.17 16.66
CA ALA A 84 -13.93 -3.35 15.91
C ALA A 84 -12.76 -4.14 15.33
N ARG A 85 -12.31 -5.18 16.04
CA ARG A 85 -11.19 -6.05 15.65
C ARG A 85 -11.64 -7.50 15.38
N SER A 86 -12.93 -7.71 15.17
CA SER A 86 -13.44 -9.02 14.75
C SER A 86 -13.12 -9.24 13.27
N GLU A 87 -12.67 -10.45 12.94
CA GLU A 87 -12.32 -10.87 11.58
C GLU A 87 -13.34 -10.46 10.52
N GLY A 88 -14.63 -10.76 10.74
CA GLY A 88 -15.68 -10.37 9.80
C GLY A 88 -15.82 -8.85 9.61
N ASN A 89 -15.63 -8.06 10.67
CA ASN A 89 -15.63 -6.60 10.57
C ASN A 89 -14.37 -6.08 9.85
N LEU A 90 -13.21 -6.69 10.10
CA LEU A 90 -11.96 -6.31 9.42
C LEU A 90 -12.06 -6.55 7.91
N LEU A 91 -12.64 -7.67 7.49
CA LEU A 91 -12.92 -7.95 6.07
C LEU A 91 -13.80 -6.88 5.42
N GLU A 92 -14.91 -6.51 6.07
CA GLU A 92 -15.80 -5.46 5.58
C GLU A 92 -15.10 -4.09 5.51
N LEU A 93 -14.25 -3.78 6.49
CA LEU A 93 -13.48 -2.54 6.50
C LEU A 93 -12.52 -2.47 5.31
N MET A 94 -11.81 -3.55 4.98
CA MET A 94 -10.83 -3.58 3.88
C MET A 94 -11.45 -3.16 2.54
N GLU A 95 -12.63 -3.67 2.21
CA GLU A 95 -13.36 -3.27 0.99
C GLU A 95 -13.68 -1.77 1.00
N SER A 96 -14.24 -1.26 2.10
CA SER A 96 -14.62 0.15 2.23
C SER A 96 -13.41 1.10 2.25
N VAL A 97 -12.25 0.60 2.69
CA VAL A 97 -11.01 1.37 2.79
C VAL A 97 -10.39 1.56 1.42
N CYS A 98 -10.38 0.53 0.56
CA CYS A 98 -9.82 0.67 -0.78
C CYS A 98 -10.60 1.67 -1.66
N GLU A 99 -11.90 1.87 -1.39
CA GLU A 99 -12.67 2.95 -2.03
C GLU A 99 -12.13 4.35 -1.69
N ARG A 100 -11.54 4.55 -0.51
CA ARG A 100 -11.00 5.85 -0.06
C ARG A 100 -9.67 6.22 -0.69
N MET A 101 -9.10 5.35 -1.54
CA MET A 101 -7.87 5.67 -2.27
C MET A 101 -8.05 6.87 -3.22
N GLU A 102 -9.28 7.26 -3.54
CA GLU A 102 -9.59 8.51 -4.24
C GLU A 102 -9.30 9.80 -3.44
N ASP A 103 -9.10 9.67 -2.12
CA ASP A 103 -8.74 10.78 -1.24
C ASP A 103 -7.23 11.00 -1.15
N TYR A 104 -6.44 10.22 -1.89
CA TYR A 104 -4.98 10.29 -1.91
C TYR A 104 -4.49 10.92 -3.22
N GLY A 105 -3.42 11.70 -3.12
CA GLY A 105 -2.72 12.34 -4.24
C GLY A 105 -1.25 11.96 -4.25
N GLU A 106 -0.60 12.15 -5.39
CA GLU A 106 0.83 11.94 -5.51
C GLU A 106 1.60 13.20 -5.08
N ARG A 107 2.74 12.99 -4.43
CA ARG A 107 3.71 14.03 -4.08
C ARG A 107 5.10 13.53 -4.42
N THR A 108 5.73 14.19 -5.39
CA THR A 108 7.10 13.86 -5.81
C THR A 108 8.09 14.59 -4.94
N ASP A 109 8.99 13.84 -4.29
CA ASP A 109 10.09 14.39 -3.53
C ASP A 109 11.22 14.80 -4.49
N LEU A 110 11.52 16.10 -4.54
CA LEU A 110 12.56 16.67 -5.40
C LEU A 110 13.98 16.17 -5.06
N SER A 111 14.20 15.65 -3.86
CA SER A 111 15.50 15.18 -3.39
C SER A 111 15.79 13.73 -3.72
N THR A 112 14.75 12.87 -3.69
CA THR A 112 14.88 11.43 -3.94
C THR A 112 14.35 11.00 -5.31
N ASP A 113 13.66 11.91 -6.02
CA ASP A 113 12.92 11.63 -7.27
C ASP A 113 11.93 10.46 -7.11
N ARG A 114 11.44 10.25 -5.88
CA ARG A 114 10.45 9.23 -5.54
C ARG A 114 9.09 9.86 -5.38
N THR A 115 8.07 9.14 -5.84
CA THR A 115 6.67 9.53 -5.66
C THR A 115 6.14 8.92 -4.38
N SER A 116 5.71 9.80 -3.47
CA SER A 116 4.97 9.44 -2.27
C SER A 116 3.48 9.69 -2.48
N TYR A 117 2.63 9.05 -1.67
CA TYR A 117 1.19 9.19 -1.77
C TYR A 117 0.67 9.69 -0.43
N ILE A 118 0.03 10.86 -0.45
CA ILE A 118 -0.45 11.54 0.75
C ILE A 118 -1.94 11.81 0.63
N ARG A 119 -2.63 11.85 1.77
CA ARG A 119 -4.05 12.17 1.80
C ARG A 119 -4.27 13.64 1.43
N VAL A 120 -5.21 13.92 0.53
CA VAL A 120 -5.56 15.26 0.03
C VAL A 120 -6.97 15.72 0.36
N LYS A 121 -7.83 14.83 0.89
CA LYS A 121 -9.14 15.20 1.43
C LYS A 121 -9.17 14.92 2.94
N SER A 122 -9.57 15.91 3.74
CA SER A 122 -9.69 15.71 5.19
C SER A 122 -10.79 14.70 5.53
N ARG A 123 -10.55 13.93 6.59
CA ARG A 123 -11.54 12.99 7.17
C ARG A 123 -12.71 13.71 7.85
N THR A 124 -12.47 14.93 8.34
CA THR A 124 -13.38 15.73 9.17
C THR A 124 -13.84 17.03 8.49
N GLY A 125 -13.28 17.35 7.32
CA GLY A 125 -13.57 18.57 6.57
C GLY A 125 -12.67 19.77 6.91
N GLU A 126 -11.59 19.53 7.66
CA GLU A 126 -10.58 20.55 7.96
C GLU A 126 -9.76 20.94 6.72
N ALA A 127 -9.31 22.19 6.68
CA ALA A 127 -8.44 22.67 5.61
C ALA A 127 -7.07 21.98 5.71
N MET A 128 -6.63 21.36 4.61
CA MET A 128 -5.30 20.74 4.52
C MET A 128 -4.40 21.57 3.62
N ASP A 129 -3.11 21.53 3.87
CA ASP A 129 -2.12 22.12 2.97
C ASP A 129 -1.88 21.16 1.79
N LEU A 130 -2.39 21.54 0.62
CA LEU A 130 -2.37 20.73 -0.59
C LEU A 130 -1.38 21.25 -1.63
N SER A 131 -0.55 22.23 -1.27
CA SER A 131 0.29 22.96 -2.24
C SER A 131 1.28 22.09 -3.01
N GLU A 132 1.53 20.86 -2.56
CA GLU A 132 2.49 19.94 -3.17
C GLU A 132 1.88 18.62 -3.68
N ALA A 133 0.57 18.43 -3.57
CA ALA A 133 -0.08 17.20 -4.00
C ALA A 133 -0.76 17.39 -5.37
N THR A 134 -0.48 16.50 -6.32
CA THR A 134 -1.20 16.45 -7.60
C THR A 134 -2.28 15.37 -7.57
N LEU A 135 -3.44 15.73 -8.13
CA LEU A 135 -4.58 14.83 -8.26
C LEU A 135 -4.77 14.46 -9.73
N ASP A 136 -4.32 13.27 -10.09
CA ASP A 136 -4.60 12.64 -11.38
C ASP A 136 -5.52 11.43 -11.14
N SER A 137 -6.66 11.39 -11.85
CA SER A 137 -7.64 10.31 -11.72
C SER A 137 -7.09 8.93 -12.11
N ARG A 138 -6.07 8.88 -12.97
CA ARG A 138 -5.37 7.63 -13.30
C ARG A 138 -4.55 7.13 -12.12
N VAL A 139 -3.94 8.05 -11.36
CA VAL A 139 -3.14 7.72 -10.18
C VAL A 139 -4.05 7.21 -9.07
N THR A 140 -5.17 7.89 -8.80
CA THR A 140 -6.14 7.43 -7.80
C THR A 140 -6.74 6.07 -8.17
N SER A 141 -7.07 5.85 -9.45
CA SER A 141 -7.52 4.54 -9.94
C SER A 141 -6.44 3.47 -9.77
N SER A 142 -5.17 3.81 -10.01
CA SER A 142 -4.05 2.86 -9.85
C SER A 142 -3.78 2.54 -8.38
N LEU A 143 -3.93 3.51 -7.47
CA LEU A 143 -3.85 3.29 -6.03
C LEU A 143 -4.98 2.40 -5.54
N LYS A 144 -6.22 2.66 -5.98
CA LYS A 144 -7.38 1.82 -5.67
C LYS A 144 -7.15 0.37 -6.11
N PHE A 145 -6.75 0.17 -7.36
CA PHE A 145 -6.42 -1.16 -7.88
C PHE A 145 -5.29 -1.84 -7.09
N ALA A 146 -4.24 -1.09 -6.73
CA ALA A 146 -3.16 -1.61 -5.90
C ALA A 146 -3.64 -2.02 -4.50
N CYS A 147 -4.52 -1.23 -3.87
CA CYS A 147 -5.14 -1.56 -2.59
C CYS A 147 -5.95 -2.86 -2.67
N GLU A 148 -6.84 -2.96 -3.66
CA GLU A 148 -7.66 -4.17 -3.89
C GLU A 148 -6.76 -5.39 -4.08
N THR A 149 -5.70 -5.27 -4.89
CA THR A 149 -4.73 -6.35 -5.09
C THR A 149 -4.02 -6.74 -3.79
N ILE A 150 -3.65 -5.78 -2.94
CA ILE A 150 -2.98 -6.03 -1.66
C ILE A 150 -3.94 -6.76 -0.71
N VAL A 151 -5.19 -6.31 -0.60
CA VAL A 151 -6.22 -6.95 0.24
C VAL A 151 -6.45 -8.39 -0.22
N GLU A 152 -6.60 -8.62 -1.52
CA GLU A 152 -6.80 -9.97 -2.07
C GLU A 152 -5.63 -10.92 -1.77
N HIS A 153 -4.38 -10.45 -1.79
CA HIS A 153 -3.20 -11.31 -1.61
C HIS A 153 -2.74 -11.43 -0.16
N HIS A 154 -3.08 -10.47 0.70
CA HIS A 154 -2.55 -10.35 2.06
C HIS A 154 -3.65 -10.23 3.12
N GLU A 155 -4.86 -10.73 2.83
CA GLU A 155 -6.01 -10.73 3.74
C GLU A 155 -5.64 -11.29 5.12
N ASP A 156 -5.05 -12.48 5.15
CA ASP A 156 -4.67 -13.18 6.38
C ASP A 156 -3.68 -12.35 7.22
N GLU A 157 -2.66 -11.76 6.58
CA GLU A 157 -1.71 -10.88 7.25
C GLU A 157 -2.39 -9.63 7.80
N ILE A 158 -3.25 -8.98 7.02
CA ILE A 158 -3.96 -7.78 7.45
C ILE A 158 -4.82 -8.11 8.68
N ILE A 159 -5.57 -9.22 8.66
CA ILE A 159 -6.36 -9.69 9.80
C ILE A 159 -5.47 -9.95 11.01
N GLU A 160 -4.34 -10.65 10.85
CA GLU A 160 -3.41 -10.97 11.93
C GLU A 160 -2.93 -9.69 12.65
N PHE A 161 -2.54 -8.68 11.86
CA PHE A 161 -2.02 -7.41 12.38
C PHE A 161 -3.09 -6.55 13.07
N PHE A 162 -4.33 -6.56 12.56
CA PHE A 162 -5.42 -5.73 13.10
C PHE A 162 -6.31 -6.42 14.12
N ALA A 163 -6.24 -7.75 14.26
CA ALA A 163 -6.96 -8.50 15.29
C ALA A 163 -6.55 -8.09 16.72
N HIS A 164 -5.35 -7.52 16.87
CA HIS A 164 -4.80 -7.07 18.14
C HIS A 164 -4.25 -5.64 18.00
N GLU A 165 -4.15 -4.94 19.12
CA GLU A 165 -3.49 -3.64 19.15
C GLU A 165 -1.98 -3.83 18.97
N THR A 166 -1.45 -3.30 17.88
CA THR A 166 -0.04 -3.44 17.52
C THR A 166 0.52 -2.07 17.18
N GLU A 167 1.66 -1.70 17.75
CA GLU A 167 2.36 -0.47 17.36
C GLU A 167 3.11 -0.66 16.04
N ASN A 168 3.23 0.42 15.27
CA ASN A 168 3.98 0.48 14.01
C ASN A 168 3.49 -0.56 12.98
N VAL A 169 2.17 -0.68 12.82
CA VAL A 169 1.55 -1.60 11.85
C VAL A 169 2.05 -1.31 10.44
N LYS A 170 2.14 -0.02 10.06
CA LYS A 170 2.62 0.40 8.73
C LYS A 170 3.96 -0.25 8.35
N ASP A 171 4.96 -0.12 9.21
CA ASP A 171 6.30 -0.61 8.89
C ASP A 171 6.39 -2.13 8.99
N LYS A 172 5.74 -2.72 9.99
CA LYS A 172 5.76 -4.18 10.16
C LYS A 172 5.00 -4.90 9.05
N LEU A 173 3.82 -4.40 8.67
CA LEU A 173 3.00 -5.01 7.63
C LEU A 173 3.61 -4.71 6.25
N CYS A 174 3.73 -3.42 5.88
CA CYS A 174 4.10 -3.03 4.52
C CYS A 174 5.57 -3.27 4.17
N SER A 175 6.47 -3.33 5.16
CA SER A 175 7.89 -3.55 4.90
C SER A 175 8.35 -4.95 5.32
N LYS A 176 8.13 -5.36 6.58
CA LYS A 176 8.69 -6.62 7.09
C LYS A 176 7.92 -7.87 6.68
N ARG A 177 6.59 -7.76 6.53
CA ARG A 177 5.73 -8.92 6.27
C ARG A 177 5.47 -9.12 4.79
N THR A 178 5.20 -8.04 4.05
CA THR A 178 4.77 -8.13 2.64
C THR A 178 5.83 -7.66 1.63
N ASP A 179 6.96 -7.12 2.08
CA ASP A 179 8.04 -6.58 1.24
C ASP A 179 7.56 -5.56 0.17
N LEU A 180 6.42 -4.88 0.40
CA LEU A 180 5.87 -3.89 -0.53
C LEU A 180 6.66 -2.58 -0.50
N CYS A 181 7.18 -2.23 0.67
CA CYS A 181 7.99 -1.04 0.90
C CYS A 181 9.47 -1.41 1.14
N ASP A 182 10.38 -0.69 0.49
CA ASP A 182 11.78 -0.71 0.88
C ASP A 182 11.92 -0.17 2.31
N HIS A 183 12.70 -0.86 3.16
CA HIS A 183 13.08 -0.34 4.49
C HIS A 183 13.88 0.97 4.42
N ALA A 184 14.33 1.36 3.23
CA ALA A 184 15.00 2.63 2.97
C ALA A 184 14.04 3.83 2.92
N LEU A 185 12.73 3.62 2.77
CA LEU A 185 11.70 4.66 2.89
C LEU A 185 11.36 4.87 4.38
N ASN A 186 12.36 5.27 5.16
CA ASN A 186 12.10 6.01 6.40
C ASN A 186 11.68 7.42 6.00
N MET A 187 10.46 7.57 5.48
CA MET A 187 9.80 8.87 5.53
C MET A 187 9.47 9.11 6.99
N ALA A 188 9.91 10.26 7.51
CA ALA A 188 9.90 10.60 8.91
C ALA A 188 8.57 10.22 9.58
N HIS A 189 8.68 9.53 10.70
CA HIS A 189 7.62 9.46 11.70
C HIS A 189 7.14 10.90 11.95
N ASP A 190 5.89 11.21 11.59
CA ASP A 190 5.21 12.37 12.15
C ASP A 190 4.99 12.07 13.63
N GLU A 191 5.93 12.53 14.46
CA GLU A 191 5.71 12.78 15.87
C GLU A 191 4.83 14.03 16.00
N LEU A 192 3.58 13.87 16.44
CA LEU A 192 2.93 14.74 17.44
C LEU A 192 1.61 14.15 17.94
#